data_AF-X1BRG4-F1
#
_entry.id   AF-X1BRG4-F1
#
_cell.length_a   1.000
_cell.length_b   1.000
_cell.length_c   1.000
_cell.angle_alpha   90.00
_cell.angle_beta   90.00
_cell.angle_gamma   90.00
#
_symmetry.space_group_name_H-M   'P 1'
#
loop_
_entity.id
_entity.type
_entity.pdbx_description
1 polymer ?
#
loop_
_entity_poly.entity_id
_entity_poly.type
_entity_poly.pdbx_seq_one_letter_code
_entity_poly.pdbx_strand_id
1 'polypeptide(L)'
;GGLFSGLAGWFGMKTATLASNRTAAGAEKSLNDGLQVAFRSGAVMGLTVVGLGLLDIVVWFFILYWLVPIFASPLSLEEITVTMLCFGMGASSQALFARVGGGIFTKAADVGADLVGKVEQNIPEDDARNPATIADNVGDNVGDVAGMGADLYESYCGSILATAALGVAAFSGVSDKDYFMQLSALFLPILIAAAGIGLSVWGIWQVKTQEDASQRSLLAALARGINLSTLAIVGAAVVLTFLLLGWSHIGVSVSVCFLVWPVGLA
;
A
#
# COMPACT_ATOMS: atom_id res chain seq x y z
N GLY A 1 -0.26 12.61 -7.10
CA GLY A 1 1.06 12.66 -6.40
C GLY A 1 0.95 13.06 -4.93
N GLY A 2 1.64 14.12 -4.50
CA GLY A 2 1.82 14.45 -3.08
C GLY A 2 0.54 14.71 -2.27
N LEU A 3 -0.47 15.37 -2.87
CA LEU A 3 -1.77 15.59 -2.23
C LEU A 3 -2.45 14.26 -1.88
N PHE A 4 -2.53 13.33 -2.85
CA PHE A 4 -3.16 12.03 -2.66
C PHE A 4 -2.39 11.14 -1.69
N SER A 5 -1.07 11.21 -1.68
CA SER A 5 -0.21 10.55 -0.69
C SER A 5 -0.50 11.05 0.74
N GLY A 6 -0.61 12.37 0.92
CA GLY A 6 -1.01 12.97 2.20
C GLY A 6 -2.42 12.59 2.63
N LEU A 7 -3.38 12.57 1.70
CA LEU A 7 -4.75 12.13 1.95
C LEU A 7 -4.81 10.65 2.36
N ALA A 8 -4.04 9.78 1.72
CA ALA A 8 -3.97 8.37 2.06
C ALA A 8 -3.50 8.16 3.51
N GLY A 9 -2.43 8.86 3.92
CA GLY A 9 -1.97 8.85 5.31
C GLY A 9 -3.00 9.42 6.29
N TRP A 10 -3.68 10.52 5.92
CA TRP A 10 -4.70 11.15 6.76
C TRP A 10 -5.93 10.25 6.97
N PHE A 11 -6.46 9.64 5.92
CA PHE A 11 -7.59 8.70 6.05
C PHE A 11 -7.21 7.47 6.87
N GLY A 12 -5.99 6.96 6.71
CA GLY A 12 -5.43 5.89 7.55
C GLY A 12 -5.47 6.27 9.04
N MET A 13 -4.87 7.42 9.38
CA MET A 13 -4.81 7.93 10.75
C MET A 13 -6.21 8.14 11.35
N LYS A 14 -7.13 8.75 10.60
CA LYS A 14 -8.51 8.97 11.05
C LYS A 14 -9.25 7.66 11.31
N THR A 15 -8.99 6.62 10.52
CA THR A 15 -9.61 5.30 10.70
C THR A 15 -9.01 4.59 11.92
N ALA A 16 -7.68 4.60 12.07
CA ALA A 16 -6.99 3.98 13.20
C ALA A 16 -7.43 4.60 14.54
N THR A 17 -7.38 5.94 14.66
CA THR A 17 -7.80 6.65 15.89
C THR A 17 -9.25 6.39 16.30
N LEU A 18 -10.16 6.20 15.33
CA LEU A 18 -11.56 5.86 15.59
C LEU A 18 -11.79 4.37 15.89
N ALA A 19 -10.85 3.51 15.50
CA ALA A 19 -10.95 2.07 15.67
C ALA A 19 -10.27 1.58 16.97
N SER A 20 -9.22 2.24 17.46
CA SER A 20 -8.45 1.76 18.61
C SER A 20 -9.31 1.53 19.86
N ASN A 21 -10.20 2.46 20.20
CA ASN A 21 -11.12 2.31 21.33
C ASN A 21 -12.17 1.20 21.11
N ARG A 22 -12.61 0.98 19.85
CA ARG A 22 -13.56 -0.09 19.48
C ARG A 22 -12.89 -1.45 19.53
N THR A 23 -11.61 -1.53 19.16
CA THR A 23 -10.80 -2.74 19.29
C THR A 23 -10.65 -3.12 20.76
N ALA A 24 -10.35 -2.16 21.64
CA ALA A 24 -10.28 -2.39 23.09
C ALA A 24 -11.61 -2.92 23.64
N ALA A 25 -12.73 -2.26 23.32
CA ALA A 25 -14.06 -2.70 23.73
C ALA A 25 -14.48 -4.06 23.12
N GLY A 26 -13.96 -4.42 21.95
CA GLY A 26 -14.16 -5.73 21.34
C GLY A 26 -13.38 -6.83 22.05
N ALA A 27 -12.14 -6.54 22.44
CA ALA A 27 -11.28 -7.46 23.18
C ALA A 27 -11.82 -7.82 24.57
N GLU A 28 -12.62 -6.94 25.20
CA GLU A 28 -13.33 -7.26 26.45
C GLU A 28 -14.37 -8.39 26.28
N LYS A 29 -14.92 -8.56 25.07
CA LYS A 29 -15.93 -9.59 24.79
C LYS A 29 -15.30 -10.88 24.31
N SER A 30 -14.40 -10.78 23.34
CA SER A 30 -13.79 -11.94 22.69
C SER A 30 -12.53 -11.53 21.91
N LEU A 31 -11.57 -12.44 21.81
CA LEU A 31 -10.34 -12.18 21.05
C LEU A 31 -10.65 -11.99 19.56
N ASN A 32 -11.61 -12.76 19.04
CA ASN A 32 -12.00 -12.68 17.65
C ASN A 32 -12.76 -11.39 17.32
N ASP A 33 -13.58 -10.84 18.22
CA ASP A 33 -14.23 -9.53 18.00
C ASP A 33 -13.20 -8.41 17.96
N GLY A 34 -12.26 -8.38 18.91
CA GLY A 34 -11.15 -7.43 18.90
C GLY A 34 -10.35 -7.51 17.60
N LEU A 35 -9.95 -8.72 17.19
CA LEU A 35 -9.23 -8.95 15.94
C LEU A 35 -10.03 -8.48 14.71
N GLN A 36 -11.34 -8.78 14.66
CA GLN A 36 -12.16 -8.39 13.51
C GLN A 36 -12.27 -6.87 13.36
N VAL A 37 -12.40 -6.14 14.47
CA VAL A 37 -12.43 -4.66 14.42
C VAL A 37 -11.08 -4.12 13.95
N ALA A 38 -9.97 -4.60 14.54
CA ALA A 38 -8.63 -4.18 14.17
C ALA A 38 -8.32 -4.48 12.70
N PHE A 39 -8.62 -5.70 12.24
CA PHE A 39 -8.37 -6.13 10.87
C PHE A 39 -9.21 -5.37 9.86
N ARG A 40 -10.52 -5.15 10.14
CA ARG A 40 -11.38 -4.37 9.25
C ARG A 40 -10.96 -2.90 9.18
N SER A 41 -10.48 -2.33 10.29
CA SER A 41 -9.89 -0.98 10.30
C SER A 41 -8.67 -0.89 9.38
N GLY A 42 -7.72 -1.84 9.51
CA GLY A 42 -6.56 -1.93 8.63
C GLY A 42 -6.93 -2.15 7.16
N ALA A 43 -7.97 -2.94 6.89
CA ALA A 43 -8.49 -3.13 5.54
C ALA A 43 -9.04 -1.84 4.92
N VAL A 44 -9.73 -0.99 5.69
CA VAL A 44 -10.21 0.33 5.22
C VAL A 44 -9.04 1.23 4.83
N MET A 45 -7.97 1.26 5.65
CA MET A 45 -6.75 1.98 5.30
C MET A 45 -6.16 1.46 3.99
N GLY A 46 -5.94 0.14 3.87
CA GLY A 46 -5.35 -0.47 2.67
C GLY A 46 -6.16 -0.21 1.40
N LEU A 47 -7.48 -0.39 1.46
CA LEU A 47 -8.40 -0.13 0.35
C LEU A 47 -8.44 1.36 -0.04
N THR A 48 -8.31 2.26 0.92
CA THR A 48 -8.23 3.70 0.65
C THR A 48 -6.93 4.05 -0.09
N VAL A 49 -5.79 3.50 0.34
CA VAL A 49 -4.48 3.70 -0.31
C VAL A 49 -4.51 3.25 -1.77
N VAL A 50 -4.89 1.99 -2.02
CA VAL A 50 -4.90 1.44 -3.38
C VAL A 50 -6.00 2.06 -4.25
N GLY A 51 -7.15 2.41 -3.65
CA GLY A 51 -8.24 3.08 -4.34
C GLY A 51 -7.88 4.50 -4.78
N LEU A 52 -7.26 5.29 -3.90
CA LEU A 52 -6.77 6.62 -4.24
C LEU A 52 -5.63 6.55 -5.26
N GLY A 53 -4.73 5.57 -5.15
CA GLY A 53 -3.64 5.38 -6.11
C GLY A 53 -4.13 5.07 -7.52
N LEU A 54 -5.06 4.11 -7.65
CA LEU A 54 -5.63 3.77 -8.95
C LEU A 54 -6.47 4.93 -9.52
N LEU A 55 -7.20 5.66 -8.66
CA LEU A 55 -7.95 6.84 -9.07
C LEU A 55 -7.02 7.95 -9.60
N ASP A 56 -5.91 8.26 -8.91
CA ASP A 56 -4.91 9.25 -9.35
C ASP A 56 -4.38 8.87 -10.75
N ILE A 57 -3.99 7.61 -10.94
CA ILE A 57 -3.49 7.10 -12.23
C ILE A 57 -4.53 7.26 -13.35
N VAL A 58 -5.77 6.82 -13.12
CA VAL A 58 -6.83 6.85 -14.15
C VAL A 58 -7.25 8.29 -14.48
N VAL A 59 -7.41 9.14 -13.47
CA VAL A 59 -7.79 10.54 -13.65
C VAL A 59 -6.72 11.29 -14.44
N TRP A 60 -5.45 11.15 -14.07
CA TRP A 60 -4.37 11.81 -14.79
C TRP A 60 -4.18 11.26 -16.21
N PHE A 61 -4.29 9.95 -16.40
CA PHE A 61 -4.27 9.38 -17.75
C PHE A 61 -5.40 9.97 -18.60
N PHE A 62 -6.62 10.06 -18.07
CA PHE A 62 -7.76 10.66 -18.78
C PHE A 62 -7.50 12.13 -19.14
N ILE A 63 -7.00 12.94 -18.20
CA ILE A 63 -6.68 14.34 -18.44
C ILE A 63 -5.61 14.49 -19.53
N LEU A 64 -4.51 13.74 -19.43
CA LEU A 64 -3.37 13.86 -20.35
C LEU A 64 -3.70 13.32 -21.75
N TYR A 65 -4.50 12.25 -21.83
CA TYR A 65 -4.84 11.62 -23.11
C TYR A 65 -6.00 12.33 -23.84
N TRP A 66 -7.04 12.77 -23.13
CA TRP A 66 -8.25 13.33 -23.75
C TRP A 66 -8.38 14.85 -23.63
N LEU A 67 -8.00 15.46 -22.50
CA LEU A 67 -8.21 16.88 -22.26
C LEU A 67 -7.06 17.75 -22.77
N VAL A 68 -5.81 17.33 -22.58
CA VAL A 68 -4.64 18.11 -23.03
C VAL A 68 -4.66 18.35 -24.55
N PRO A 69 -4.99 17.38 -25.42
CA PRO A 69 -5.06 17.61 -26.87
C PRO A 69 -6.10 18.65 -27.31
N ILE A 70 -7.04 19.02 -26.44
CA ILE A 70 -8.03 20.08 -26.73
C ILE A 70 -7.38 21.47 -26.61
N PHE A 71 -6.37 21.62 -25.73
CA PHE A 71 -5.74 22.90 -25.41
C PHE A 71 -4.30 23.03 -25.93
N ALA A 72 -3.64 21.92 -26.24
CA ALA A 72 -2.26 21.84 -26.69
C ALA A 72 -2.06 20.70 -27.71
N SER A 73 -0.83 20.55 -28.22
CA SER A 73 -0.48 19.43 -29.09
C SER A 73 -0.69 18.08 -28.39
N PRO A 74 -1.14 17.04 -29.13
CA PRO A 74 -1.32 15.71 -28.56
C PRO A 74 0.01 15.16 -28.07
N LEU A 75 0.01 14.60 -26.85
CA LEU A 75 1.15 13.93 -26.26
C LEU A 75 1.20 12.47 -26.73
N SER A 76 2.41 11.98 -26.97
CA SER A 76 2.66 10.54 -27.18
C SER A 76 2.44 9.74 -25.90
N LEU A 77 2.20 8.43 -26.01
CA LEU A 77 2.05 7.55 -24.84
C LEU A 77 3.31 7.54 -23.97
N GLU A 78 4.50 7.70 -24.58
CA GLU A 78 5.77 7.83 -23.86
C GLU A 78 5.79 9.10 -23.00
N GLU A 79 5.42 10.26 -23.57
CA GLU A 79 5.35 11.52 -22.82
C GLU A 79 4.32 11.47 -21.70
N ILE A 80 3.16 10.84 -21.94
CA ILE A 80 2.11 10.68 -20.92
C ILE A 80 2.64 9.85 -19.75
N THR A 81 3.24 8.68 -20.02
CA THR A 81 3.75 7.79 -18.96
C THR A 81 4.91 8.41 -18.18
N VAL A 82 5.84 9.09 -18.86
CA VAL A 82 6.93 9.84 -18.21
C VAL A 82 6.38 10.98 -17.34
N THR A 83 5.38 11.72 -17.83
CA THR A 83 4.73 12.77 -17.05
C THR A 83 4.05 12.21 -15.81
N MET A 84 3.38 11.05 -15.93
CA MET A 84 2.74 10.39 -14.80
C MET A 84 3.76 9.90 -13.75
N LEU A 85 4.94 9.43 -14.18
CA LEU A 85 6.04 9.09 -13.28
C LEU A 85 6.51 10.28 -12.44
N CYS A 86 6.49 11.50 -12.99
CA CYS A 86 6.84 12.70 -12.22
C CYS A 86 5.88 12.94 -11.04
N PHE A 87 4.63 12.48 -11.09
CA PHE A 87 3.73 12.55 -9.93
C PHE A 87 4.18 11.65 -8.78
N GLY A 88 4.88 10.55 -9.10
CA GLY A 88 5.54 9.68 -8.14
C GLY A 88 6.61 10.41 -7.33
N MET A 89 7.36 11.33 -7.94
CA MET A 89 8.33 12.18 -7.23
C MET A 89 7.64 13.04 -6.15
N GLY A 90 6.47 13.60 -6.47
CA GLY A 90 5.67 14.36 -5.50
C GLY A 90 5.11 13.49 -4.36
N ALA A 91 4.68 12.26 -4.68
CA ALA A 91 4.25 11.29 -3.67
C ALA A 91 5.41 10.89 -2.74
N SER A 92 6.58 10.58 -3.31
CA SER A 92 7.78 10.16 -2.59
C SER A 92 8.30 11.26 -1.67
N SER A 93 8.31 12.50 -2.14
CA SER A 93 8.67 13.65 -1.31
C SER A 93 7.74 13.78 -0.09
N GLN A 94 6.42 13.66 -0.28
CA GLN A 94 5.48 13.72 0.84
C GLN A 94 5.64 12.52 1.78
N ALA A 95 5.75 11.30 1.24
CA ALA A 95 5.90 10.08 2.01
C ALA A 95 7.18 10.08 2.86
N LEU A 96 8.27 10.62 2.32
CA LEU A 96 9.54 10.79 3.03
C LEU A 96 9.34 11.66 4.28
N PHE A 97 8.74 12.85 4.14
CA PHE A 97 8.51 13.73 5.28
C PHE A 97 7.53 13.13 6.29
N ALA A 98 6.47 12.46 5.84
CA ALA A 98 5.52 11.80 6.74
C ALA A 98 6.17 10.66 7.53
N ARG A 99 6.96 9.80 6.86
CA ARG A 99 7.61 8.66 7.51
C ARG A 99 8.74 9.09 8.44
N VAL A 100 9.59 10.02 8.00
CA VAL A 100 10.70 10.51 8.84
C VAL A 100 10.15 11.32 10.02
N GLY A 101 9.23 12.25 9.76
CA GLY A 101 8.63 13.09 10.81
C GLY A 101 7.85 12.26 11.83
N GLY A 102 6.97 11.37 11.36
CA GLY A 102 6.21 10.49 12.24
C GLY A 102 7.08 9.44 12.94
N GLY A 103 8.09 8.91 12.26
CA GLY A 103 9.05 7.95 12.81
C GLY A 103 9.89 8.53 13.94
N ILE A 104 10.38 9.77 13.79
CA ILE A 104 11.08 10.49 14.87
C ILE A 104 10.15 10.71 16.05
N PHE A 105 8.90 11.16 15.79
CA PHE A 105 7.94 11.43 16.85
C PHE A 105 7.60 10.16 17.65
N THR A 106 7.24 9.08 16.96
CA THR A 106 6.85 7.82 17.62
C THR A 106 8.02 7.21 18.38
N LYS A 107 9.22 7.13 17.78
CA LYS A 107 10.36 6.47 18.44
C LYS A 107 10.96 7.29 19.58
N ALA A 108 10.88 8.62 19.53
CA ALA A 108 11.26 9.44 20.66
C ALA A 108 10.30 9.25 21.85
N ALA A 109 9.01 9.12 21.59
CA ALA A 109 7.99 8.92 22.62
C ALA A 109 8.04 7.51 23.22
N ASP A 110 8.03 6.47 22.38
CA ASP A 110 8.14 5.05 22.71
C ASP A 110 9.35 4.77 23.62
N VAL A 111 10.56 5.12 23.15
CA VAL A 111 11.79 4.90 23.93
C VAL A 111 11.81 5.69 25.24
N GLY A 112 11.28 6.93 25.23
CA GLY A 112 11.20 7.75 26.45
C GLY A 112 10.21 7.19 27.48
N ALA A 113 9.04 6.73 27.01
CA ALA A 113 8.00 6.16 27.86
C ALA A 113 8.47 4.86 28.49
N ASP A 114 9.07 3.97 27.69
CA ASP A 114 9.50 2.65 28.11
C ASP A 114 10.69 2.68 29.07
N LEU A 115 11.71 3.47 28.78
CA LEU A 115 12.90 3.53 29.63
C LEU A 115 12.56 4.06 31.02
N VAL A 116 11.88 5.20 31.09
CA VAL A 116 11.55 5.82 32.38
C VAL A 116 10.47 5.00 33.11
N GLY A 117 9.46 4.51 32.40
CA GLY A 117 8.37 3.73 32.99
C GLY A 117 8.83 2.35 33.47
N LYS A 118 9.26 1.50 32.54
CA LYS A 118 9.57 0.09 32.82
C LYS A 118 10.89 -0.07 33.58
N VAL A 119 11.93 0.66 33.21
CA VAL A 119 13.29 0.42 33.73
C VAL A 119 13.57 1.23 35.00
N GLU A 120 13.23 2.52 35.04
CA GLU A 120 13.56 3.38 36.18
C GLU A 120 12.50 3.34 37.28
N GLN A 121 11.22 3.47 36.92
CA GLN A 121 10.12 3.58 37.88
C GLN A 121 9.41 2.24 38.15
N ASN A 122 9.75 1.18 37.39
CA ASN A 122 9.18 -0.15 37.50
C ASN A 122 7.63 -0.14 37.48
N ILE A 123 7.06 0.74 36.66
CA ILE A 123 5.62 0.79 36.38
C ILE A 123 5.31 0.02 35.09
N PRO A 124 4.08 -0.52 34.94
CA PRO A 124 3.67 -1.21 33.72
C PRO A 124 3.82 -0.34 32.45
N GLU A 125 3.92 -1.01 31.31
CA GLU A 125 3.77 -0.41 29.98
C GLU A 125 2.42 0.29 29.84
N ASP A 126 2.39 1.41 29.11
CA ASP A 126 1.18 2.22 28.91
C ASP A 126 0.47 2.68 30.19
N ASP A 127 1.19 2.78 31.31
CA ASP A 127 0.60 3.24 32.57
C ASP A 127 0.19 4.72 32.51
N ALA A 128 -1.06 5.02 32.89
CA ALA A 128 -1.63 6.37 32.86
C ALA A 128 -0.87 7.41 33.71
N ARG A 129 0.00 6.98 34.64
CA ARG A 129 0.86 7.87 35.43
C ARG A 129 2.07 8.37 34.64
N ASN A 130 2.46 7.69 33.57
CA ASN A 130 3.57 8.08 32.73
C ASN A 130 3.10 9.14 31.70
N PRO A 131 3.62 10.38 31.75
CA PRO A 131 3.18 11.45 30.88
C PRO A 131 3.52 11.23 29.40
N ALA A 132 4.44 10.33 29.08
CA ALA A 132 4.86 10.03 27.71
C ALA A 132 3.90 9.08 26.96
N THR A 133 3.02 8.37 27.67
CA THR A 133 2.11 7.36 27.07
C THR A 133 1.14 7.93 26.04
N ILE A 134 0.66 9.16 26.25
CA ILE A 134 -0.18 9.84 25.25
C ILE A 134 0.62 10.16 23.99
N ALA A 135 1.88 10.60 24.14
CA ALA A 135 2.73 10.90 22.99
C ALA A 135 3.08 9.62 22.22
N ASP A 136 3.27 8.50 22.93
CA ASP A 136 3.55 7.20 22.34
C ASP A 136 2.36 6.71 21.48
N ASN A 137 1.17 6.67 22.07
CA ASN A 137 -0.07 6.27 21.38
C ASN A 137 -0.44 7.22 20.22
N VAL A 138 -0.14 8.52 20.34
CA VAL A 138 -0.26 9.45 19.20
C VAL A 138 0.78 9.12 18.13
N GLY A 139 2.00 8.79 18.53
CA GLY A 139 3.10 8.36 17.67
C GLY A 139 2.73 7.19 16.78
N ASP A 140 2.10 6.15 17.33
CA ASP A 140 1.65 4.97 16.55
C ASP A 140 0.73 5.37 15.39
N ASN A 141 -0.17 6.34 15.62
CA ASN A 141 -1.10 6.80 14.59
C ASN A 141 -0.42 7.73 13.56
N VAL A 142 0.59 8.50 13.97
CA VAL A 142 1.27 9.47 13.11
C VAL A 142 2.39 8.83 12.30
N GLY A 143 3.24 8.02 12.93
CA GLY A 143 4.33 7.30 12.29
C GLY A 143 3.84 6.04 11.60
N ASP A 144 3.36 5.08 12.39
CA ASP A 144 3.15 3.71 11.93
C ASP A 144 1.92 3.57 11.04
N VAL A 145 0.92 4.45 11.17
CA VAL A 145 -0.26 4.46 10.30
C VAL A 145 -0.13 5.49 9.17
N ALA A 146 0.01 6.79 9.48
CA ALA A 146 0.00 7.81 8.44
C ALA A 146 1.25 7.78 7.55
N GLY A 147 2.41 7.58 8.15
CA GLY A 147 3.68 7.41 7.42
C GLY A 147 3.68 6.16 6.54
N MET A 148 3.21 5.03 7.05
CA MET A 148 3.08 3.79 6.28
C MET A 148 2.05 3.93 5.15
N GLY A 149 0.90 4.58 5.38
CA GLY A 149 -0.11 4.79 4.35
C GLY A 149 0.40 5.61 3.17
N ALA A 150 1.16 6.67 3.45
CA ALA A 150 1.82 7.48 2.42
C ALA A 150 2.94 6.71 1.68
N ASP A 151 3.71 5.89 2.40
CA ASP A 151 4.73 5.01 1.81
C ASP A 151 4.12 4.01 0.81
N LEU A 152 3.09 3.28 1.27
CA LEU A 152 2.42 2.29 0.45
C LEU A 152 1.78 2.91 -0.78
N TYR A 153 1.21 4.12 -0.66
CA TYR A 153 0.69 4.87 -1.79
C TYR A 153 1.78 5.12 -2.84
N GLU A 154 2.94 5.61 -2.41
CA GLU A 154 4.05 5.92 -3.30
C GLU A 154 4.57 4.68 -4.00
N SER A 155 4.87 3.62 -3.25
CA SER A 155 5.44 2.39 -3.81
C SER A 155 4.44 1.67 -4.73
N TYR A 156 3.14 1.72 -4.41
CA TYR A 156 2.09 1.17 -5.24
C TYR A 156 1.95 1.92 -6.57
N CYS A 157 1.83 3.26 -6.53
CA CYS A 157 1.73 4.06 -7.75
C CYS A 157 3.01 3.97 -8.59
N GLY A 158 4.17 4.05 -7.94
CA GLY A 158 5.48 4.02 -8.59
C GLY A 158 5.71 2.71 -9.36
N SER A 159 5.39 1.56 -8.77
CA SER A 159 5.55 0.25 -9.43
C SER A 159 4.63 0.08 -10.64
N ILE A 160 3.37 0.50 -10.55
CA ILE A 160 2.41 0.45 -11.66
C ILE A 160 2.87 1.36 -12.81
N LEU A 161 3.21 2.61 -12.50
CA LEU A 161 3.61 3.61 -13.50
C LEU A 161 4.95 3.26 -14.14
N ALA A 162 5.92 2.75 -13.38
CA ALA A 162 7.20 2.32 -13.93
C ALA A 162 7.02 1.14 -14.89
N THR A 163 6.17 0.18 -14.51
CA THR A 163 5.85 -0.97 -15.38
C THR A 163 5.11 -0.52 -16.64
N ALA A 164 4.17 0.42 -16.53
CA ALA A 164 3.45 0.98 -17.67
C ALA A 164 4.38 1.74 -18.63
N ALA A 165 5.29 2.56 -18.10
CA ALA A 165 6.28 3.28 -18.89
C ALA A 165 7.24 2.34 -19.64
N LEU A 166 7.74 1.30 -18.96
CA LEU A 166 8.54 0.25 -19.60
C LEU A 166 7.76 -0.50 -20.67
N GLY A 167 6.48 -0.80 -20.41
CA GLY A 167 5.58 -1.43 -21.37
C GLY A 167 5.44 -0.62 -22.65
N VAL A 168 5.17 0.69 -22.53
CA VAL A 168 5.09 1.58 -23.70
C VAL A 168 6.42 1.64 -24.45
N ALA A 169 7.54 1.84 -23.73
CA ALA A 169 8.85 1.95 -24.34
C ALA A 169 9.29 0.66 -25.07
N ALA A 170 8.90 -0.52 -24.58
CA ALA A 170 9.22 -1.81 -25.18
C ALA A 170 8.55 -2.04 -26.55
N PHE A 171 7.43 -1.37 -26.80
CA PHE A 171 6.69 -1.43 -28.07
C PHE A 171 6.82 -0.13 -28.87
N SER A 172 7.83 0.70 -28.60
CA SER A 172 8.10 1.94 -29.36
C SER A 172 8.57 1.59 -30.80
N GLY A 173 7.62 1.54 -31.73
CA GLY A 173 7.79 1.21 -33.15
C GLY A 173 6.83 2.00 -34.03
N VAL A 174 7.26 2.36 -35.25
CA VAL A 174 6.60 3.35 -36.14
C VAL A 174 5.45 2.74 -36.97
N SER A 175 4.98 1.52 -36.70
CA SER A 175 3.81 0.95 -37.40
C SER A 175 2.51 1.14 -36.63
N ASP A 176 1.40 1.41 -37.32
CA ASP A 176 0.05 1.56 -36.73
C ASP A 176 -0.41 0.32 -35.92
N LYS A 177 0.17 -0.86 -36.17
CA LYS A 177 -0.06 -2.08 -35.38
C LYS A 177 0.60 -2.03 -33.98
N ASP A 178 1.62 -1.20 -33.80
CA ASP A 178 2.39 -1.09 -32.56
C ASP A 178 1.67 -0.24 -31.51
N TYR A 179 0.78 0.68 -31.94
CA TYR A 179 0.02 1.54 -31.02
C TYR A 179 -0.94 0.76 -30.12
N PHE A 180 -1.65 -0.24 -30.68
CA PHE A 180 -2.53 -1.09 -29.88
C PHE A 180 -1.73 -1.90 -28.85
N MET A 181 -0.53 -2.37 -29.21
CA MET A 181 0.34 -3.10 -28.30
C MET A 181 0.89 -2.21 -27.19
N GLN A 182 1.29 -0.97 -27.51
CA GLN A 182 1.69 0.03 -26.51
C GLN A 182 0.56 0.31 -25.51
N LEU A 183 -0.66 0.47 -26.01
CA LEU A 183 -1.83 0.73 -25.17
C LEU A 183 -2.15 -0.47 -24.27
N SER A 184 -2.12 -1.70 -24.82
CA SER A 184 -2.28 -2.93 -24.05
C SER A 184 -1.20 -3.10 -22.98
N ALA A 185 0.06 -2.78 -23.29
CA ALA A 185 1.17 -2.85 -22.35
C ALA A 185 1.06 -1.80 -21.23
N LEU A 186 0.55 -0.59 -21.53
CA LEU A 186 0.26 0.45 -20.55
C LEU A 186 -0.84 0.01 -19.58
N PHE A 187 -1.95 -0.53 -20.10
CA PHE A 187 -3.10 -0.89 -19.27
C PHE A 187 -2.93 -2.19 -18.49
N LEU A 188 -2.03 -3.09 -18.92
CA LEU A 188 -1.81 -4.37 -18.24
C LEU A 188 -1.53 -4.23 -16.73
N PRO A 189 -0.52 -3.46 -16.25
CA PRO A 189 -0.28 -3.32 -14.81
C PRO A 189 -1.44 -2.63 -14.07
N ILE A 190 -2.16 -1.71 -14.73
CA ILE A 190 -3.33 -1.02 -14.17
C ILE A 190 -4.51 -2.01 -13.97
N LEU A 191 -4.73 -2.90 -14.93
CA LEU A 191 -5.79 -3.91 -14.86
C LEU A 191 -5.45 -5.01 -13.85
N ILE A 192 -4.19 -5.42 -13.75
CA ILE A 192 -3.74 -6.34 -12.70
C ILE A 192 -3.96 -5.70 -11.32
N ALA A 193 -3.61 -4.42 -11.16
CA ALA A 193 -3.87 -3.66 -9.95
C ALA A 193 -5.38 -3.60 -9.61
N ALA A 194 -6.24 -3.30 -10.59
CA ALA A 194 -7.69 -3.27 -10.41
C ALA A 194 -8.27 -4.64 -10.02
N ALA A 195 -7.86 -5.72 -10.69
CA ALA A 195 -8.24 -7.08 -10.32
C ALA A 195 -7.74 -7.44 -8.90
N GLY A 196 -6.53 -7.00 -8.55
CA GLY A 196 -5.94 -7.16 -7.23
C GLY A 196 -6.76 -6.53 -6.11
N ILE A 197 -7.38 -5.36 -6.34
CA ILE A 197 -8.28 -4.73 -5.36
C ILE A 197 -9.49 -5.63 -5.10
N GLY A 198 -10.14 -6.13 -6.14
CA GLY A 198 -11.29 -7.03 -6.01
C GLY A 198 -10.94 -8.33 -5.29
N LEU A 199 -9.81 -8.94 -5.65
CA LEU A 199 -9.31 -10.16 -5.00
C LEU A 199 -8.90 -9.91 -3.54
N SER A 200 -8.39 -8.73 -3.21
CA SER A 200 -8.05 -8.34 -1.83
C SER A 200 -9.31 -8.21 -0.97
N VAL A 201 -10.40 -7.65 -1.51
CA VAL A 201 -11.70 -7.61 -0.83
C VAL A 201 -12.20 -9.04 -0.53
N TRP A 202 -12.06 -9.95 -1.48
CA TRP A 202 -12.39 -11.36 -1.27
C TRP A 202 -11.49 -12.02 -0.21
N GLY A 203 -10.18 -11.74 -0.21
CA GLY A 203 -9.24 -12.21 0.80
C GLY A 203 -9.56 -11.74 2.21
N ILE A 204 -9.96 -10.47 2.36
CA ILE A 204 -10.34 -9.86 3.64
C ILE A 204 -11.47 -10.64 4.32
N TRP A 205 -12.46 -11.15 3.56
CA TRP A 205 -13.58 -11.92 4.13
C TRP A 205 -13.19 -13.30 4.65
N GLN A 206 -12.04 -13.84 4.23
CA GLN A 206 -11.57 -15.15 4.63
C GLN A 206 -10.75 -15.14 5.93
N VAL A 207 -10.40 -13.96 6.44
CA VAL A 207 -9.65 -13.81 7.69
C VAL A 207 -10.59 -13.95 8.88
N LYS A 208 -10.50 -15.08 9.58
CA LYS A 208 -11.22 -15.37 10.83
C LYS A 208 -10.34 -16.18 11.78
N THR A 209 -10.43 -15.91 13.08
CA THR A 209 -9.71 -16.64 14.13
C THR A 209 -10.66 -17.38 15.08
N GLN A 210 -10.12 -18.28 15.89
CA GLN A 210 -10.81 -18.96 16.99
C GLN A 210 -10.57 -18.23 18.31
N GLU A 211 -11.41 -18.47 19.33
CA GLU A 211 -11.37 -17.73 20.61
C GLU A 211 -10.12 -18.04 21.46
N ASP A 212 -9.61 -19.28 21.42
CA ASP A 212 -8.38 -19.70 22.12
C ASP A 212 -7.16 -19.67 21.18
N ALA A 213 -7.02 -18.59 20.40
CA ALA A 213 -5.96 -18.48 19.40
C ALA A 213 -4.62 -18.05 20.00
N SER A 214 -3.62 -18.93 19.91
CA SER A 214 -2.22 -18.53 20.08
C SER A 214 -1.79 -17.47 19.05
N GLN A 215 -0.74 -16.69 19.36
CA GLN A 215 -0.13 -15.73 18.42
C GLN A 215 0.19 -16.36 17.05
N ARG A 216 0.65 -17.62 17.03
CA ARG A 216 0.91 -18.37 15.79
C ARG A 216 -0.35 -18.59 14.97
N SER A 217 -1.48 -18.90 15.61
CA SER A 217 -2.75 -19.09 14.93
C SER A 217 -3.36 -17.78 14.40
N LEU A 218 -3.12 -16.65 15.07
CA LEU A 218 -3.48 -15.32 14.56
C LEU A 218 -2.70 -14.98 13.28
N LEU A 219 -1.37 -15.16 13.31
CA LEU A 219 -0.52 -14.96 12.13
C LEU A 219 -0.91 -15.89 10.97
N ALA A 220 -1.24 -17.15 11.28
CA ALA A 220 -1.72 -18.10 10.27
C ALA A 220 -3.08 -17.67 9.67
N ALA A 221 -3.97 -17.05 10.45
CA ALA A 221 -5.24 -16.53 9.94
C ALA A 221 -5.03 -15.37 8.95
N LEU A 222 -4.11 -14.45 9.26
CA LEU A 222 -3.72 -13.36 8.34
C LEU A 222 -3.05 -13.92 7.09
N ALA A 223 -2.10 -14.85 7.26
CA ALA A 223 -1.37 -15.47 6.16
C ALA A 223 -2.29 -16.23 5.20
N ARG A 224 -3.36 -16.87 5.69
CA ARG A 224 -4.37 -17.51 4.82
C ARG A 224 -5.02 -16.51 3.88
N GLY A 225 -5.46 -15.36 4.38
CA GLY A 225 -6.08 -14.31 3.56
C GLY A 225 -5.10 -13.77 2.50
N ILE A 226 -3.85 -13.52 2.89
CA ILE A 226 -2.80 -13.04 1.99
C ILE A 226 -2.48 -14.10 0.93
N ASN A 227 -2.18 -15.34 1.32
CA ASN A 227 -1.77 -16.39 0.39
C ASN A 227 -2.84 -16.73 -0.65
N LEU A 228 -4.12 -16.78 -0.24
CA LEU A 228 -5.22 -17.02 -1.17
C LEU A 228 -5.38 -15.87 -2.16
N SER A 229 -5.25 -14.62 -1.70
CA SER A 229 -5.28 -13.44 -2.56
C SER A 229 -4.11 -13.44 -3.55
N THR A 230 -2.92 -13.77 -3.09
CA THR A 230 -1.71 -13.87 -3.93
C THR A 230 -1.86 -14.92 -5.02
N LEU A 231 -2.32 -16.13 -4.69
CA LEU A 231 -2.55 -17.18 -5.68
C LEU A 231 -3.58 -16.76 -6.73
N ALA A 232 -4.66 -16.10 -6.30
CA ALA A 232 -5.67 -15.58 -7.21
C ALA A 232 -5.12 -14.47 -8.12
N ILE A 233 -4.26 -13.57 -7.59
CA ILE A 233 -3.62 -12.51 -8.38
C ILE A 233 -2.65 -13.09 -9.40
N VAL A 234 -1.89 -14.15 -9.06
CA VAL A 234 -1.02 -14.85 -10.03
C VAL A 234 -1.85 -15.40 -11.19
N GLY A 235 -2.98 -16.05 -10.88
CA GLY A 235 -3.91 -16.52 -11.91
C GLY A 235 -4.47 -15.37 -12.78
N ALA A 236 -4.91 -14.29 -12.15
CA ALA A 236 -5.42 -13.10 -12.85
C ALA A 236 -4.35 -12.45 -13.73
N ALA A 237 -3.10 -12.35 -13.27
CA ALA A 237 -2.00 -11.79 -14.03
C ALA A 237 -1.70 -12.62 -15.29
N VAL A 238 -1.69 -13.95 -15.18
CA VAL A 238 -1.52 -14.84 -16.35
C VAL A 238 -2.66 -14.66 -17.35
N VAL A 239 -3.92 -14.64 -16.88
CA VAL A 239 -5.10 -14.48 -17.74
C VAL A 239 -5.11 -13.12 -18.42
N LEU A 240 -4.84 -12.03 -17.69
CA LEU A 240 -4.82 -10.68 -18.25
C LEU A 240 -3.68 -10.49 -19.26
N THR A 241 -2.49 -11.02 -18.96
CA THR A 241 -1.35 -10.99 -19.89
C THR A 241 -1.70 -11.76 -21.17
N PHE A 242 -2.32 -12.94 -21.02
CA PHE A 242 -2.76 -13.74 -22.16
C PHE A 242 -3.79 -13.00 -23.04
N LEU A 243 -4.79 -12.35 -22.43
CA LEU A 243 -5.84 -11.65 -23.17
C LEU A 243 -5.35 -10.37 -23.87
N LEU A 244 -4.39 -9.65 -23.27
CA LEU A 244 -3.95 -8.34 -23.76
C LEU A 244 -2.74 -8.40 -24.70
N LEU A 245 -1.79 -9.30 -24.44
CA LEU A 245 -0.52 -9.39 -25.20
C LEU A 245 -0.42 -10.68 -26.04
N GLY A 246 -1.21 -11.72 -25.77
CA GLY A 246 -1.20 -12.97 -26.54
C GLY A 246 -0.04 -13.92 -26.22
N TRP A 247 -0.09 -15.14 -26.78
CA TRP A 247 0.86 -16.25 -26.50
C TRP A 247 2.33 -15.92 -26.81
N SER A 248 2.61 -15.03 -27.76
CA SER A 248 3.97 -14.71 -28.22
C SER A 248 4.79 -13.90 -27.21
N HIS A 249 4.15 -13.31 -26.20
CA HIS A 249 4.79 -12.42 -25.24
C HIS A 249 4.73 -12.95 -23.80
N ILE A 250 4.35 -14.22 -23.61
CA ILE A 250 4.39 -14.89 -22.31
C ILE A 250 5.80 -15.46 -22.11
N GLY A 251 6.56 -14.84 -21.21
CA GLY A 251 7.86 -15.32 -20.75
C GLY A 251 7.87 -15.51 -19.24
N VAL A 252 8.58 -16.53 -18.77
CA VAL A 252 8.89 -16.66 -17.33
C VAL A 252 10.25 -16.01 -17.10
N SER A 253 10.24 -14.81 -16.53
CA SER A 253 11.46 -14.17 -16.05
C SER A 253 11.63 -14.46 -14.55
N VAL A 254 12.70 -15.16 -14.18
CA VAL A 254 13.07 -15.37 -12.78
C VAL A 254 13.97 -14.23 -12.35
N SER A 255 13.44 -13.30 -11.55
CA SER A 255 14.26 -12.31 -10.85
C SER A 255 14.75 -12.92 -9.54
N VAL A 256 16.06 -13.04 -9.37
CA VAL A 256 16.69 -13.41 -8.11
C VAL A 256 16.70 -12.17 -7.21
N CYS A 257 15.76 -12.09 -6.27
CA CYS A 257 15.85 -11.11 -5.19
C CYS A 257 16.87 -11.60 -4.17
N PHE A 258 18.05 -10.97 -4.14
CA PHE A 258 19.00 -11.16 -3.05
C PHE A 258 18.42 -10.57 -1.77
N LEU A 259 17.93 -11.43 -0.89
CA LEU A 259 17.59 -11.04 0.47
C LEU A 259 18.91 -10.84 1.23
N VAL A 260 19.42 -9.62 1.25
CA VAL A 260 20.58 -9.28 2.08
C VAL A 260 20.13 -9.30 3.53
N TRP A 261 20.26 -10.46 4.16
CA TRP A 261 20.18 -10.57 5.60
C TRP A 261 21.40 -9.89 6.21
N PRO A 262 21.26 -8.90 7.12
CA PRO A 262 22.40 -8.41 7.88
C PRO A 262 22.90 -9.57 8.75
N VAL A 263 23.95 -10.24 8.28
CA VAL A 263 24.75 -11.17 9.08
C VAL A 263 25.35 -10.35 10.22
N GLY A 264 25.11 -10.80 11.44
CA GLY A 264 25.42 -10.09 12.68
C GLY A 264 26.82 -9.49 12.71
N LEU A 265 26.89 -8.23 13.15
CA LEU A 265 28.07 -7.71 13.80
C LEU A 265 27.97 -8.13 15.28
N ALA A 266 28.80 -9.10 15.63
CA ALA A 266 29.16 -9.44 16.99
C ALA A 266 29.89 -8.29 17.69
#